data_AF-A0A8T2A2P7-F1
#
_entry.id   AF-A0A8T2A2P7-F1
#
_cell.length_a   1.000
_cell.length_b   1.000
_cell.length_c   1.000
_cell.angle_alpha   90.00
_cell.angle_beta   90.00
_cell.angle_gamma   90.00
#
_symmetry.space_group_name_H-M   'P 1'
#
loop_
_entity.id
_entity.type
_entity.pdbx_description
1 polymer ?
#
loop_
_entity_poly.entity_id
_entity_poly.type
_entity_poly.pdbx_seq_one_letter_code
_entity_poly.pdbx_strand_id
1 'polypeptide(L)'
;MNPTSKTTSNKRKADEASPSVGSTIGEEESRPPGIKAMKKLRKKGKEKAAPPAEDNKILEAKQKDMELKKQLQQMSLLDTLIAKKETLDEEEIALKKKLIAEVYNSL
;
A
#
# COMPACT_ATOMS: atom_id res chain seq x y z
N MET A 1 12.74 -3.85 47.09
CA MET A 1 13.92 -4.71 47.32
C MET A 1 13.43 -6.07 47.78
N ASN A 2 13.98 -7.16 47.24
CA ASN A 2 13.63 -8.54 47.60
C ASN A 2 14.73 -9.14 48.48
N PRO A 3 14.41 -9.98 49.46
CA PRO A 3 15.32 -11.03 49.91
C PRO A 3 14.79 -12.45 49.59
N THR A 4 15.73 -13.30 49.20
CA THR A 4 15.60 -14.68 48.70
C THR A 4 15.53 -15.72 49.82
N SER A 5 14.97 -16.92 49.55
CA SER A 5 15.47 -18.18 50.16
C SER A 5 15.00 -19.46 49.43
N LYS A 6 15.97 -20.03 48.69
CA LYS A 6 16.40 -21.45 48.54
C LYS A 6 15.38 -22.61 48.49
N THR A 7 15.37 -23.26 47.32
CA THR A 7 15.48 -24.71 47.05
C THR A 7 14.58 -25.70 47.80
N THR A 8 13.62 -26.33 47.10
CA THR A 8 13.50 -27.80 47.07
C THR A 8 12.95 -28.26 45.72
N SER A 9 13.76 -29.03 44.98
CA SER A 9 13.37 -29.76 43.79
C SER A 9 12.61 -31.03 44.20
N ASN A 10 11.28 -31.00 44.20
CA ASN A 10 10.49 -32.21 44.44
C ASN A 10 10.24 -32.97 43.13
N LYS A 11 11.01 -34.05 43.03
CA LYS A 11 11.09 -35.09 42.01
C LYS A 11 9.71 -35.71 41.76
N ARG A 12 9.36 -35.86 40.47
CA ARG A 12 8.15 -36.50 39.92
C ARG A 12 7.87 -37.85 40.60
N LYS A 13 6.61 -38.12 40.96
CA LYS A 13 6.07 -39.48 41.07
C LYS A 13 5.16 -39.72 39.86
N ALA A 14 5.65 -40.56 38.95
CA ALA A 14 4.85 -41.20 37.93
C ALA A 14 4.11 -42.34 38.61
N ASP A 15 2.78 -42.29 38.58
CA ASP A 15 1.91 -43.39 38.93
C ASP A 15 1.35 -43.97 37.61
N GLU A 16 1.34 -45.29 37.51
CA GLU A 16 1.13 -46.13 36.31
C GLU A 16 0.08 -45.58 35.31
N ALA A 17 0.51 -45.24 34.09
CA ALA A 17 -0.39 -45.11 32.94
C ALA A 17 -0.26 -46.36 32.06
N SER A 18 -1.36 -47.11 31.94
CA SER A 18 -1.47 -48.33 31.13
C SER A 18 -1.11 -48.08 29.65
N PRO A 19 -0.37 -48.97 28.96
CA PRO A 19 -0.03 -48.77 27.56
C PRO A 19 -1.25 -49.08 26.67
N SER A 20 -1.80 -48.05 26.02
CA SER A 20 -2.74 -48.28 24.92
C SER A 20 -1.96 -48.56 23.64
N VAL A 21 -2.24 -49.74 23.09
CA VAL A 21 -1.59 -50.39 21.96
C VAL A 21 -1.97 -49.73 20.64
N GLY A 22 -1.01 -49.63 19.72
CA GLY A 22 -1.29 -49.72 18.28
C GLY A 22 -0.94 -48.49 17.44
N SER A 23 0.26 -48.51 16.85
CA SER A 23 0.56 -47.75 15.63
C SER A 23 0.07 -48.55 14.43
N THR A 24 -0.96 -48.07 13.74
CA THR A 24 -1.29 -48.51 12.37
C THR A 24 -0.96 -47.39 11.39
N ILE A 25 0.17 -47.56 10.70
CA ILE A 25 0.49 -46.86 9.47
C ILE A 25 -0.44 -47.40 8.37
N GLY A 26 -1.07 -46.48 7.64
CA GLY A 26 -1.54 -46.75 6.29
C GLY A 26 -3.01 -47.12 6.15
N GLU A 27 -3.92 -46.20 6.51
CA GLU A 27 -5.19 -46.10 5.79
C GLU A 27 -5.41 -44.64 5.43
N GLU A 28 -5.83 -44.41 4.18
CA GLU A 28 -6.37 -43.15 3.71
C GLU A 28 -7.63 -42.86 4.51
N GLU A 29 -7.48 -42.40 5.75
CA GLU A 29 -8.62 -41.97 6.55
C GLU A 29 -9.29 -40.84 5.80
N SER A 30 -10.50 -41.12 5.34
CA SER A 30 -11.38 -40.16 4.70
C SER A 30 -11.70 -39.05 5.70
N ARG A 31 -10.79 -38.07 5.75
CA ARG A 31 -10.92 -36.90 6.62
C ARG A 31 -12.29 -36.28 6.36
N PRO A 32 -13.04 -35.93 7.41
CA PRO A 32 -14.41 -35.47 7.28
C PRO A 32 -14.53 -34.34 6.25
N PRO A 33 -15.62 -34.31 5.47
CA PRO A 33 -15.75 -33.51 4.24
C PRO A 33 -15.44 -32.01 4.43
N GLY A 34 -15.62 -31.48 5.64
CA GLY A 34 -15.29 -30.09 5.98
C GLY A 34 -13.79 -29.76 5.94
N ILE A 35 -12.90 -30.73 6.20
CA ILE A 35 -11.45 -30.48 6.30
C ILE A 35 -10.82 -30.29 4.90
N LYS A 36 -11.30 -31.04 3.89
CA LYS A 36 -10.88 -30.83 2.48
C LYS A 36 -11.42 -29.49 1.93
N ALA A 37 -12.62 -29.07 2.33
CA ALA A 37 -13.22 -27.80 1.93
C ALA A 37 -12.46 -26.59 2.51
N MET A 38 -12.15 -26.59 3.81
CA MET A 38 -11.38 -25.51 4.45
C MET A 38 -9.98 -25.34 3.82
N LYS A 39 -9.32 -26.44 3.44
CA LYS A 39 -7.99 -26.38 2.83
C LYS A 39 -8.05 -25.83 1.39
N LYS A 40 -9.10 -26.12 0.63
CA LYS A 40 -9.35 -25.50 -0.69
C LYS A 40 -9.64 -24.00 -0.57
N LEU A 41 -10.43 -23.58 0.42
CA LEU A 41 -10.73 -22.16 0.67
C LEU A 41 -9.46 -21.36 0.99
N ARG A 42 -8.55 -21.91 1.81
CA ARG A 42 -7.25 -21.28 2.10
C ARG A 42 -6.30 -21.21 0.91
N LYS A 43 -6.50 -22.02 -0.13
CA LYS A 43 -5.67 -22.06 -1.35
C LYS A 43 -6.22 -21.20 -2.50
N LYS A 44 -7.42 -20.64 -2.39
CA LYS A 44 -7.90 -19.64 -3.35
C LYS A 44 -7.13 -18.36 -3.07
N GLY A 45 -5.94 -18.27 -3.67
CA GLY A 45 -5.13 -17.06 -3.66
C GLY A 45 -6.02 -15.90 -4.06
N LYS A 46 -5.81 -14.75 -3.40
CA LYS A 46 -6.46 -13.48 -3.73
C LYS A 46 -6.29 -13.27 -5.24
N GLU A 47 -7.32 -13.64 -5.98
CA GLU A 47 -7.54 -13.20 -7.34
C GLU A 47 -7.39 -11.69 -7.28
N LYS A 48 -6.51 -11.12 -8.11
CA LYS A 48 -6.22 -9.68 -8.07
C LYS A 48 -7.52 -8.94 -8.37
N ALA A 49 -8.25 -8.61 -7.30
CA ALA A 49 -9.40 -7.74 -7.37
C ALA A 49 -8.91 -6.44 -8.01
N ALA A 50 -9.73 -5.90 -8.91
CA ALA A 50 -9.53 -4.57 -9.47
C ALA A 50 -9.14 -3.59 -8.34
N PRO A 51 -8.22 -2.64 -8.59
CA PRO A 51 -7.82 -1.69 -7.57
C PRO A 51 -9.08 -1.09 -6.94
N PRO A 52 -9.16 -1.01 -5.60
CA PRO A 52 -10.33 -0.46 -4.93
C PRO A 52 -10.65 0.89 -5.56
N ALA A 53 -11.93 1.18 -5.79
CA ALA A 53 -12.36 2.43 -6.43
C ALA A 53 -11.80 3.70 -5.74
N GLU A 54 -11.37 3.57 -4.49
CA GLU A 54 -10.63 4.57 -3.71
C GLU A 54 -9.26 4.93 -4.32
N ASP A 55 -8.50 3.96 -4.83
CA ASP A 55 -7.19 4.18 -5.46
C ASP A 55 -7.33 5.01 -6.75
N ASN A 56 -8.38 4.74 -7.54
CA ASN A 56 -8.65 5.49 -8.76
C ASN A 56 -9.01 6.96 -8.47
N LYS A 57 -9.79 7.22 -7.41
CA LYS A 57 -10.14 8.59 -7.01
C LYS A 57 -8.91 9.40 -6.60
N ILE A 58 -7.97 8.79 -5.88
CA ILE A 58 -6.73 9.45 -5.46
C ILE A 58 -5.87 9.79 -6.68
N LEU A 59 -5.78 8.89 -7.66
CA LEU A 59 -5.04 9.14 -8.90
C LEU A 59 -5.66 10.27 -9.72
N GLU A 60 -6.98 10.28 -9.86
CA GLU A 60 -7.70 11.33 -10.58
C GLU A 60 -7.54 12.71 -9.89
N ALA A 61 -7.65 12.76 -8.56
CA ALA A 61 -7.42 13.99 -7.80
C ALA A 61 -5.99 14.50 -7.97
N LYS A 62 -5.00 13.61 -7.97
CA LYS A 62 -3.59 13.96 -8.24
C LYS A 62 -3.40 14.51 -9.66
N GLN A 63 -4.05 13.92 -10.67
CA GLN A 63 -3.97 14.43 -12.04
C GLN A 63 -4.53 15.85 -12.15
N LYS A 64 -5.68 16.11 -11.53
CA LYS A 64 -6.28 17.46 -11.49
C LYS A 64 -5.37 18.47 -10.79
N ASP A 65 -4.78 18.09 -9.65
CA ASP A 65 -3.83 18.95 -8.93
C ASP A 65 -2.57 19.24 -9.75
N MET A 66 -2.06 18.26 -10.50
CA MET A 66 -0.92 18.46 -11.40
C MET A 66 -1.23 19.43 -12.54
N GLU A 67 -2.45 19.38 -13.10
CA GLU A 67 -2.87 20.32 -14.15
C GLU A 67 -2.97 21.76 -13.59
N LEU A 68 -3.58 21.92 -12.41
CA LEU A 68 -3.66 23.22 -11.74
C LEU A 68 -2.26 23.78 -11.39
N LYS A 69 -1.34 22.92 -10.95
CA LYS A 69 0.06 23.30 -10.71
C LYS A 69 0.77 23.77 -11.97
N LYS A 70 0.54 23.10 -13.11
CA LYS A 70 1.09 23.52 -14.40
C LYS A 70 0.58 24.92 -14.79
N GLN A 71 -0.73 25.17 -14.62
CA GLN A 71 -1.32 26.50 -14.86
C GLN A 71 -0.67 27.57 -13.97
N LEU A 72 -0.54 27.29 -12.66
CA LEU A 72 0.12 28.21 -11.73
C LEU A 72 1.57 28.48 -12.10
N GLN A 73 2.31 27.45 -12.53
CA GLN A 73 3.68 27.60 -13.01
C GLN A 73 3.76 28.50 -14.25
N GLN A 74 2.86 28.33 -15.21
CA GLN A 74 2.78 29.19 -16.40
C GLN A 74 2.53 30.65 -16.04
N MET A 75 1.61 30.92 -15.11
CA MET A 75 1.35 32.27 -14.60
C MET A 75 2.58 32.85 -13.90
N SER A 76 3.25 32.09 -13.02
CA SER A 76 4.44 32.56 -12.31
C SER A 76 5.61 32.91 -13.25
N LEU A 77 5.77 32.12 -14.33
CA LEU A 77 6.77 32.38 -15.36
C LEU A 77 6.43 33.65 -16.14
N LEU A 78 5.15 33.84 -16.47
CA LEU A 78 4.67 35.04 -17.15
C LEU A 78 4.88 36.29 -16.29
N ASP A 79 4.56 36.25 -15.00
CA ASP A 79 4.80 37.34 -14.06
C ASP A 79 6.28 37.70 -14.00
N THR A 80 7.16 36.70 -13.97
CA THR A 80 8.61 36.89 -13.99
C THR A 80 9.07 37.60 -15.27
N LEU A 81 8.56 37.18 -16.43
CA LEU A 81 8.86 37.82 -17.73
C LEU A 81 8.29 39.24 -17.84
N ILE A 82 7.17 39.54 -17.17
CA ILE A 82 6.60 40.89 -17.12
C ILE A 82 7.39 41.79 -16.17
N ALA A 83 7.91 41.25 -15.07
CA ALA A 83 8.64 42.01 -14.06
C ALA A 83 10.07 42.41 -14.48
N LYS A 84 10.67 41.72 -15.47
CA LYS A 84 11.96 42.10 -16.04
C LYS A 84 11.91 43.54 -16.57
N LYS A 85 12.81 44.39 -16.07
CA LYS A 85 12.94 45.81 -16.47
C LYS A 85 13.83 46.01 -17.70
N GLU A 86 14.62 45.00 -18.04
CA GLU A 86 15.49 44.97 -19.21
C GLU A 86 14.68 44.63 -20.47
N THR A 87 15.19 45.02 -21.64
CA THR A 87 14.56 44.66 -22.91
C THR A 87 14.64 43.15 -23.12
N LEU A 88 13.49 42.52 -23.30
CA LEU A 88 13.39 41.09 -23.60
C LEU A 88 13.93 40.79 -25.01
N ASP A 89 14.61 39.66 -25.15
CA ASP A 89 15.04 39.16 -26.45
C ASP A 89 13.83 38.71 -27.30
N GLU A 90 14.02 38.61 -28.62
CA GLU A 90 12.96 38.24 -29.56
C GLU A 90 12.28 36.90 -29.20
N GLU A 91 13.08 35.93 -28.76
CA GLU A 91 12.61 34.62 -28.31
C GLU A 91 11.77 34.73 -27.03
N GLU A 92 12.19 35.54 -26.07
CA GLU A 92 11.47 35.77 -24.82
C GLU A 92 10.14 36.50 -25.06
N ILE A 93 10.11 37.43 -26.01
CA ILE A 93 8.87 38.10 -26.44
C ILE A 93 7.90 37.09 -27.07
N ALA A 94 8.41 36.20 -27.93
CA ALA A 94 7.60 35.14 -28.52
C ALA A 94 7.04 34.18 -27.45
N LEU A 95 7.87 33.79 -26.48
CA LEU A 95 7.46 32.95 -25.35
C LEU A 95 6.40 33.65 -24.49
N LYS A 96 6.59 34.93 -24.17
CA LYS A 96 5.63 35.74 -23.42
C LYS A 96 4.28 35.80 -24.12
N LYS A 97 4.25 36.06 -25.44
CA LYS A 97 3.01 36.06 -26.23
C LYS A 97 2.32 34.69 -26.20
N LYS A 98 3.08 33.61 -26.31
CA LYS A 98 2.54 32.24 -26.25
C LYS A 98 1.95 31.92 -24.87
N LEU A 99 2.64 32.25 -23.79
CA LEU A 99 2.17 32.05 -22.42
C LEU A 99 0.91 32.87 -22.13
N ILE A 100 0.86 34.12 -22.59
CA ILE A 100 -0.35 34.95 -22.50
C ILE A 100 -1.52 34.23 -23.17
N ALA A 101 -1.36 33.77 -24.42
CA ALA A 101 -2.43 33.06 -25.12
C ALA A 101 -2.86 31.79 -24.38
N GLU A 102 -1.92 31.00 -23.86
CA GLU A 102 -2.22 29.76 -23.13
C GLU A 102 -2.96 30.02 -21.81
N VAL A 103 -2.58 31.06 -21.06
CA VAL A 103 -3.26 31.48 -19.83
C VAL A 103 -4.67 32.02 -20.13
N TYR A 104 -4.84 32.85 -21.16
CA TYR A 104 -6.17 33.36 -21.53
C TYR A 104 -7.11 32.30 -22.11
N ASN A 105 -6.58 31.30 -22.82
CA ASN A 105 -7.39 30.21 -23.37
C ASN A 105 -7.79 29.16 -22.32
N SER A 106 -7.13 29.15 -21.16
CA SER A 106 -7.43 28.24 -20.06
C SER A 106 -8.30 28.87 -18.95
N LEU A 107 -8.58 30.18 -19.07
CA LEU A 107 -9.56 30.94 -18.27
C LEU A 107 -10.96 30.83 -18.89
#